data_AF-A0A321LPT4-F1
#
_entry.id   AF-A0A321LPT4-F1
#
_cell.length_a   1.000
_cell.length_b   1.000
_cell.length_c   1.000
_cell.angle_alpha   90.00
_cell.angle_beta   90.00
_cell.angle_gamma   90.00
#
_symmetry.space_group_name_H-M   'P 1'
#
loop_
_entity.id
_entity.type
_entity.pdbx_description
1 polymer ?
#
loop_
_entity_poly.entity_id
_entity_poly.type
_entity_poly.pdbx_seq_one_letter_code
_entity_poly.pdbx_strand_id
1 'polypeptide(L)'
;MRFTVVSFALLSALVVAPLSSISATQQISHKSTPAQRKGDSSVESKNTETDLVQLLSDARSAPAEFAADVLIKLVGSNRASSPRLKEELLEEAFHLATGAQEPLPRVGVGPYPVDTRHGLLAEGFQLKLDTLSLQCRAVDALIPINKLKARELFAQIPKLSLGPLACGDGLVYDVSAFYNTLAKVATASFSSGENAREEHVRFVERYIGDLRSPVQVAPMAAMIRSLEVSPLQRSILADLLGAGLGKAPGDDRSFSAWLYHIAREVEALAAICDQENTSSTGLLRALRMFYVRQFSAVRCSDTIGEQMKNGQMPEEVNRFNRIVNSHNARHSGGEIASIKLDEIKPSRIEGAVDVHSYWDSRDSKHLLLLLKELRFGPNSRAGSPRLTLTQRDTVEWKARLQDFLQVFRRWCEDSEKSREDFFHQKCIVYRSLLDLIPPGADRDFVLIDFIGFINEFDLQWGSRIVWFYDAKP
;
A
#
# COMPACT_ATOMS: atom_id res chain seq x y z
N MET A 1 3.02 21.86 26.04
CA MET A 1 4.26 21.20 25.60
C MET A 1 3.89 20.28 24.45
N ARG A 2 4.15 20.68 23.20
CA ARG A 2 3.84 19.87 22.01
C ARG A 2 4.97 18.83 21.86
N PHE A 3 4.68 17.57 22.14
CA PHE A 3 5.63 16.48 21.90
C PHE A 3 5.58 16.12 20.41
N THR A 4 6.60 16.56 19.66
CA THR A 4 6.86 16.05 18.32
C THR A 4 7.51 14.68 18.49
N VAL A 5 6.73 13.60 18.39
CA VAL A 5 7.26 12.24 18.31
C VAL A 5 7.82 12.05 16.90
N VAL A 6 9.12 11.77 16.83
CA VAL A 6 9.89 11.63 15.59
C VAL A 6 9.51 10.32 14.90
N SER A 7 9.20 10.44 13.61
CA SER A 7 8.77 9.41 12.67
C SER A 7 9.54 8.08 12.76
N PHE A 8 8.79 6.98 12.75
CA PHE A 8 9.28 5.64 12.42
C PHE A 8 9.02 5.39 10.93
N ALA A 9 10.08 5.44 10.13
CA ALA A 9 10.09 4.88 8.77
C ALA A 9 11.05 3.69 8.80
N LEU A 10 10.51 2.47 8.81
CA LEU A 10 11.26 1.25 8.55
C LEU A 10 11.33 1.06 7.03
N LEU A 11 12.41 1.57 6.43
CA LEU A 11 12.77 1.24 5.05
C LEU A 11 13.18 -0.24 5.00
N SER A 12 12.45 -1.00 4.21
CA SER A 12 12.83 -2.35 3.80
C SER A 12 14.05 -2.28 2.89
N ALA A 13 15.23 -2.62 3.42
CA ALA A 13 16.45 -2.84 2.66
C ALA A 13 16.93 -4.27 2.88
N LEU A 14 16.32 -5.23 2.19
CA LEU A 14 16.96 -6.51 1.92
C LEU A 14 17.77 -6.36 0.64
N VAL A 15 19.08 -6.24 0.82
CA VAL A 15 20.09 -6.28 -0.22
C VAL A 15 20.05 -7.65 -0.89
N VAL A 16 19.62 -7.68 -2.15
CA VAL A 16 19.98 -8.73 -3.10
C VAL A 16 21.45 -8.48 -3.47
N ALA A 17 22.37 -9.28 -2.95
CA ALA A 17 23.74 -9.30 -3.42
C ALA A 17 23.87 -10.32 -4.57
N PRO A 18 24.32 -9.92 -5.77
CA PRO A 18 24.61 -10.85 -6.86
C PRO A 18 25.97 -11.52 -6.65
N LEU A 19 26.00 -12.86 -6.62
CA LEU A 19 27.23 -13.62 -6.74
C LEU A 19 27.75 -13.50 -8.18
N SER A 20 28.77 -12.66 -8.37
CA SER A 20 29.56 -12.60 -9.61
C SER A 20 31.04 -12.78 -9.29
N SER A 21 31.58 -13.92 -9.72
CA SER A 21 32.91 -14.10 -10.31
C SER A 21 34.12 -13.40 -9.67
N ILE A 22 34.91 -14.17 -8.91
CA ILE A 22 36.35 -13.95 -8.77
C ILE A 22 37.05 -15.04 -9.59
N SER A 23 37.62 -14.63 -10.72
CA SER A 23 38.64 -15.39 -11.44
C SER A 23 39.94 -15.30 -10.66
N ALA A 24 40.45 -16.42 -10.18
CA ALA A 24 41.85 -16.57 -9.78
C ALA A 24 42.39 -17.87 -10.37
N THR A 25 43.25 -17.70 -11.36
CA THR A 25 44.00 -18.74 -12.06
C THR A 25 44.93 -19.46 -11.09
N GLN A 26 44.74 -20.76 -10.88
CA GLN A 26 45.83 -21.64 -10.47
C GLN A 26 45.66 -23.00 -11.13
N GLN A 27 46.55 -23.26 -12.10
CA GLN A 27 46.74 -24.56 -12.73
C GLN A 27 47.25 -25.56 -11.67
N ILE A 28 46.47 -26.61 -11.39
CA ILE A 28 47.04 -27.91 -11.02
C ILE A 28 46.23 -28.99 -11.75
N SER A 29 46.94 -29.63 -12.68
CA SER A 29 46.56 -30.85 -13.39
C SER A 29 46.22 -31.97 -12.42
N HIS A 30 45.09 -32.66 -12.58
CA HIS A 30 45.04 -34.13 -12.45
C HIS A 30 43.76 -34.74 -13.05
N LYS A 31 44.02 -35.60 -14.04
CA LYS A 31 43.25 -36.70 -14.66
C LYS A 31 41.84 -37.03 -14.13
N SER A 32 40.95 -37.16 -15.09
CA SER A 32 39.60 -37.73 -15.06
C SER A 32 39.54 -39.22 -14.71
N THR A 33 38.46 -39.63 -14.02
CA THR A 33 37.81 -40.95 -14.19
C THR A 33 36.32 -40.81 -13.86
N PRO A 34 35.38 -41.33 -14.67
CA PRO A 34 33.94 -41.20 -14.44
C PRO A 34 33.40 -42.39 -13.66
N ALA A 35 32.71 -42.15 -12.54
CA ALA A 35 31.91 -43.16 -11.86
C ALA A 35 30.51 -42.62 -11.55
N GLN A 36 29.51 -43.38 -12.03
CA GLN A 36 28.08 -43.16 -11.92
C GLN A 36 27.61 -42.83 -10.49
N ARG A 37 26.83 -41.75 -10.34
CA ARG A 37 25.80 -41.62 -9.30
C ARG A 37 24.44 -41.41 -9.97
N LYS A 38 23.79 -42.52 -10.36
CA LYS A 38 22.33 -42.59 -10.48
C LYS A 38 21.83 -43.08 -9.11
N GLY A 39 21.30 -42.19 -8.28
CA GLY A 39 20.80 -42.57 -6.96
C GLY A 39 20.11 -41.47 -6.14
N ASP A 40 20.59 -40.22 -6.22
CA ASP A 40 20.14 -39.19 -5.26
C ASP A 40 18.86 -38.41 -5.65
N SER A 41 18.41 -38.43 -6.91
CA SER A 41 17.29 -37.58 -7.34
C SER A 41 15.89 -38.03 -6.88
N SER A 42 15.75 -39.26 -6.35
CA SER A 42 14.44 -39.84 -6.01
C SER A 42 13.99 -39.64 -4.56
N VAL A 43 14.93 -39.33 -3.65
CA VAL A 43 14.65 -39.11 -2.22
C VAL A 43 14.39 -37.63 -1.94
N GLU A 44 15.15 -36.74 -2.58
CA GLU A 44 15.01 -35.29 -2.45
C GLU A 44 13.71 -34.75 -3.09
N SER A 45 13.25 -35.39 -4.18
CA SER A 45 11.97 -35.08 -4.83
C SER A 45 10.74 -35.49 -4.00
N LYS A 46 10.80 -36.65 -3.32
CA LYS A 46 9.71 -37.14 -2.45
C LYS A 46 9.50 -36.29 -1.19
N ASN A 47 10.58 -35.79 -0.60
CA ASN A 47 10.50 -34.89 0.57
C ASN A 47 9.90 -33.53 0.17
N THR A 48 10.30 -32.98 -0.97
CA THR A 48 9.79 -31.70 -1.48
C THR A 48 8.29 -31.74 -1.79
N GLU A 49 7.80 -32.86 -2.32
CA GLU A 49 6.37 -33.06 -2.61
C GLU A 49 5.53 -33.18 -1.33
N THR A 50 6.05 -33.90 -0.32
CA THR A 50 5.38 -34.05 0.98
C THR A 50 5.31 -32.71 1.74
N ASP A 51 6.39 -31.93 1.72
CA ASP A 51 6.44 -30.61 2.35
C ASP A 51 5.48 -29.62 1.67
N LEU A 52 5.32 -29.69 0.35
CA LEU A 52 4.37 -28.87 -0.39
C LEU A 52 2.92 -29.23 -0.03
N VAL A 53 2.60 -30.51 0.07
CA VAL A 53 1.25 -30.97 0.46
C VAL A 53 0.90 -30.48 1.87
N GLN A 54 1.82 -30.61 2.83
CA GLN A 54 1.60 -30.12 4.18
C GLN A 54 1.39 -28.60 4.20
N LEU A 55 2.25 -27.85 3.51
CA LEU A 55 2.15 -26.39 3.45
C LEU A 55 0.83 -25.91 2.80
N LEU A 56 0.34 -26.63 1.78
CA LEU A 56 -0.96 -26.35 1.18
C LEU A 56 -2.11 -26.65 2.15
N SER A 57 -2.02 -27.74 2.92
CA SER A 57 -3.00 -28.07 3.96
C SER A 57 -3.04 -27.00 5.06
N ASP A 58 -1.88 -26.57 5.53
CA ASP A 58 -1.75 -25.54 6.56
C ASP A 58 -2.29 -24.19 6.04
N ALA A 59 -1.93 -23.81 4.81
CA ALA A 59 -2.43 -22.59 4.17
C ALA A 59 -3.96 -22.58 4.08
N ARG A 60 -4.58 -23.69 3.65
CA ARG A 60 -6.04 -23.81 3.53
C ARG A 60 -6.78 -23.82 4.87
N SER A 61 -6.07 -24.10 5.95
CA SER A 61 -6.61 -24.06 7.31
C SER A 61 -6.54 -22.66 7.93
N ALA A 62 -5.77 -21.75 7.33
CA ALA A 62 -5.65 -20.37 7.77
C ALA A 62 -6.85 -19.52 7.31
N PRO A 63 -7.08 -18.34 7.93
CA PRO A 63 -8.01 -17.35 7.41
C PRO A 63 -7.75 -17.01 5.95
N ALA A 64 -8.82 -16.70 5.23
CA ALA A 64 -8.88 -16.61 3.77
C ALA A 64 -7.81 -15.68 3.16
N GLU A 65 -7.55 -14.53 3.80
CA GLU A 65 -6.53 -13.58 3.36
C GLU A 65 -5.11 -14.16 3.41
N PHE A 66 -4.79 -14.96 4.43
CA PHE A 66 -3.49 -15.60 4.61
C PHE A 66 -3.36 -16.80 3.69
N ALA A 67 -4.43 -17.60 3.57
CA ALA A 67 -4.49 -18.72 2.63
C ALA A 67 -4.19 -18.25 1.21
N ALA A 68 -4.92 -17.25 0.72
CA ALA A 68 -4.72 -16.67 -0.62
C ALA A 68 -3.30 -16.11 -0.79
N ASP A 69 -2.79 -15.36 0.18
CA ASP A 69 -1.44 -14.79 0.13
C ASP A 69 -0.34 -15.88 0.05
N VAL A 70 -0.47 -16.95 0.83
CA VAL A 70 0.46 -18.09 0.81
C VAL A 70 0.42 -18.81 -0.53
N LEU A 71 -0.77 -19.10 -1.07
CA LEU A 71 -0.91 -19.75 -2.38
C LEU A 71 -0.24 -18.91 -3.50
N ILE A 72 -0.44 -17.59 -3.52
CA ILE A 72 0.21 -16.69 -4.46
C ILE A 72 1.74 -16.73 -4.30
N LYS A 73 2.24 -16.68 -3.05
CA LYS A 73 3.69 -16.75 -2.74
C LYS A 73 4.30 -18.09 -3.14
N LEU A 74 3.57 -19.20 -2.98
CA LEU A 74 4.04 -20.52 -3.38
C LEU A 74 4.29 -20.61 -4.89
N VAL A 75 3.37 -20.06 -5.68
CA VAL A 75 3.53 -19.96 -7.13
C VAL A 75 4.75 -19.09 -7.49
N GLY A 76 4.92 -17.95 -6.83
CA GLY A 76 6.06 -17.04 -7.02
C GLY A 76 7.42 -17.64 -6.63
N SER A 77 7.44 -18.52 -5.63
CA SER A 77 8.66 -19.21 -5.17
C SER A 77 9.11 -20.37 -6.07
N ASN A 78 8.35 -20.66 -7.15
CA ASN A 78 8.56 -21.78 -8.07
C ASN A 78 8.55 -23.17 -7.41
N ARG A 79 7.99 -23.29 -6.20
CA ARG A 79 7.76 -24.59 -5.54
C ARG A 79 6.65 -25.40 -6.21
N ALA A 80 5.68 -24.73 -6.84
CA ALA A 80 4.74 -25.36 -7.75
C ALA A 80 5.41 -25.63 -9.11
N SER A 81 5.65 -26.90 -9.44
CA SER A 81 6.53 -27.27 -10.56
C SER A 81 5.86 -27.22 -11.94
N SER A 82 4.54 -27.42 -12.02
CA SER A 82 3.82 -27.46 -13.31
C SER A 82 3.00 -26.19 -13.56
N PRO A 83 2.90 -25.70 -14.82
CA PRO A 83 2.04 -24.55 -15.16
C PRO A 83 0.58 -24.75 -14.75
N ARG A 84 0.08 -25.99 -14.88
CA ARG A 84 -1.28 -26.36 -14.46
C ARG A 84 -1.50 -26.18 -12.96
N LEU A 85 -0.57 -26.67 -12.13
CA LEU A 85 -0.68 -26.50 -10.68
C LEU A 85 -0.61 -25.02 -10.31
N LYS A 86 0.26 -24.24 -10.97
CA LYS A 86 0.33 -22.79 -10.74
C LYS A 86 -0.99 -22.10 -11.08
N GLU A 87 -1.62 -22.46 -12.19
CA GLU A 87 -2.93 -21.94 -12.56
C GLU A 87 -4.01 -22.31 -11.52
N GLU A 88 -4.10 -23.58 -11.13
CA GLU A 88 -5.06 -24.06 -10.13
C GLU A 88 -4.90 -23.33 -8.78
N LEU A 89 -3.67 -23.14 -8.31
CA LEU A 89 -3.39 -22.42 -7.06
C LEU A 89 -3.72 -20.93 -7.14
N LEU A 90 -3.50 -20.28 -8.29
CA LEU A 90 -3.83 -18.86 -8.46
C LEU A 90 -5.34 -18.64 -8.58
N GLU A 91 -6.06 -19.54 -9.24
CA GLU A 91 -7.53 -19.51 -9.28
C GLU A 91 -8.12 -19.75 -7.89
N GLU A 92 -7.60 -20.74 -7.15
CA GLU A 92 -8.00 -20.97 -5.76
C GLU A 92 -7.73 -19.75 -4.89
N ALA A 93 -6.54 -19.14 -4.98
CA ALA A 93 -6.20 -17.93 -4.24
C ALA A 93 -7.13 -16.76 -4.56
N PHE A 94 -7.50 -16.58 -5.84
CA PHE A 94 -8.42 -15.53 -6.27
C PHE A 94 -9.81 -15.69 -5.63
N HIS A 95 -10.32 -16.91 -5.54
CA HIS A 95 -11.61 -17.18 -4.92
C HIS A 95 -11.55 -17.11 -3.39
N LEU A 96 -10.49 -17.64 -2.77
CA LEU A 96 -10.27 -17.52 -1.32
C LEU A 96 -10.22 -16.05 -0.89
N ALA A 97 -9.56 -15.18 -1.68
CA ALA A 97 -9.45 -13.76 -1.37
C ALA A 97 -10.78 -13.07 -1.08
N THR A 98 -11.91 -13.55 -1.63
CA THR A 98 -13.25 -13.01 -1.36
C THR A 98 -13.70 -13.13 0.11
N GLY A 99 -13.06 -14.02 0.88
CA GLY A 99 -13.28 -14.19 2.31
C GLY A 99 -12.38 -13.35 3.20
N ALA A 100 -11.49 -12.50 2.63
CA ALA A 100 -10.65 -11.61 3.41
C ALA A 100 -11.50 -10.64 4.23
N GLN A 101 -11.05 -10.31 5.45
CA GLN A 101 -11.80 -9.43 6.35
C GLN A 101 -12.03 -8.04 5.75
N GLU A 102 -11.01 -7.50 5.06
CA GLU A 102 -11.09 -6.18 4.43
C GLU A 102 -11.36 -6.32 2.92
N PRO A 103 -12.40 -5.65 2.39
CA PRO A 103 -12.73 -5.76 0.97
C PRO A 103 -11.84 -4.88 0.07
N LEU A 104 -11.40 -3.73 0.58
CA LEU A 104 -10.68 -2.71 -0.18
C LEU A 104 -9.49 -2.19 0.63
N PRO A 105 -8.35 -1.92 -0.01
CA PRO A 105 -7.22 -1.33 0.66
C PRO A 105 -7.51 0.14 0.95
N ARG A 106 -6.94 0.63 2.06
CA ARG A 106 -7.04 2.03 2.44
C ARG A 106 -5.67 2.56 2.85
N VAL A 107 -5.49 3.87 2.72
CA VAL A 107 -4.27 4.58 3.10
C VAL A 107 -4.61 5.73 4.04
N GLY A 108 -3.65 6.12 4.87
CA GLY A 108 -3.76 7.29 5.73
C GLY A 108 -3.98 8.57 4.93
N VAL A 109 -4.90 9.41 5.37
CA VAL A 109 -4.97 10.81 4.91
C VAL A 109 -3.78 11.55 5.52
N GLY A 110 -3.19 12.55 4.84
CA GLY A 110 -2.28 13.58 5.36
C GLY A 110 -1.03 13.14 6.17
N PRO A 111 -0.31 14.10 6.80
CA PRO A 111 0.89 13.83 7.61
C PRO A 111 0.52 13.43 9.06
N TYR A 112 -0.46 12.54 9.26
CA TYR A 112 -0.94 12.23 10.61
C TYR A 112 0.04 11.30 11.34
N PRO A 113 0.05 11.33 12.69
CA PRO A 113 1.01 10.57 13.46
C PRO A 113 0.81 9.06 13.27
N VAL A 114 1.92 8.34 13.06
CA VAL A 114 1.96 6.87 13.03
C VAL A 114 1.47 6.25 14.34
N ASP A 115 1.58 6.97 15.46
CA ASP A 115 1.11 6.58 16.79
C ASP A 115 -0.40 6.83 16.98
N THR A 116 -1.21 6.38 16.02
CA THR A 116 -2.67 6.49 16.09
C THR A 116 -3.32 5.21 15.57
N ARG A 117 -4.58 4.95 15.96
CA ARG A 117 -5.34 3.78 15.45
C ARG A 117 -5.42 3.76 13.93
N HIS A 118 -5.71 4.91 13.31
CA HIS A 118 -5.76 5.04 11.86
C HIS A 118 -4.37 4.83 11.22
N GLY A 119 -3.30 5.33 11.85
CA GLY A 119 -1.92 5.10 11.41
C GLY A 119 -1.56 3.61 11.39
N LEU A 120 -1.86 2.88 12.47
CA LEU A 120 -1.67 1.43 12.53
C LEU A 120 -2.47 0.69 11.46
N LEU A 121 -3.73 1.05 11.27
CA LEU A 121 -4.56 0.38 10.27
C LEU A 121 -4.05 0.65 8.85
N ALA A 122 -3.57 1.87 8.56
CA ALA A 122 -2.91 2.20 7.30
C ALA A 122 -1.65 1.34 7.06
N GLU A 123 -0.85 1.09 8.10
CA GLU A 123 0.29 0.18 8.04
C GLU A 123 -0.15 -1.27 7.78
N GLY A 124 -1.23 -1.73 8.42
CA GLY A 124 -1.84 -3.04 8.16
C GLY A 124 -2.25 -3.21 6.70
N PHE A 125 -2.82 -2.18 6.07
CA PHE A 125 -3.18 -2.21 4.65
C PHE A 125 -1.97 -2.32 3.70
N GLN A 126 -0.76 -1.91 4.13
CA GLN A 126 0.46 -2.11 3.31
C GLN A 126 0.80 -3.59 3.09
N LEU A 127 0.25 -4.49 3.92
CA LEU A 127 0.41 -5.93 3.76
C LEU A 127 -0.34 -6.49 2.53
N LYS A 128 -1.28 -5.72 1.94
CA LYS A 128 -2.05 -6.11 0.74
C LYS A 128 -2.76 -7.45 0.90
N LEU A 129 -3.38 -7.62 2.07
CA LEU A 129 -4.17 -8.78 2.48
C LEU A 129 -5.68 -8.54 2.34
N ASP A 130 -6.08 -7.40 1.80
CA ASP A 130 -7.46 -7.13 1.42
C ASP A 130 -7.86 -7.89 0.15
N THR A 131 -9.17 -8.08 -0.02
CA THR A 131 -9.77 -8.83 -1.15
C THR A 131 -9.25 -8.32 -2.49
N LEU A 132 -9.35 -7.01 -2.74
CA LEU A 132 -9.01 -6.40 -4.02
C LEU A 132 -7.53 -6.60 -4.36
N SER A 133 -6.63 -6.35 -3.41
CA SER A 133 -5.19 -6.52 -3.60
C SER A 133 -4.83 -7.98 -3.88
N LEU A 134 -5.40 -8.92 -3.13
CA LEU A 134 -5.14 -10.35 -3.32
C LEU A 134 -5.65 -10.85 -4.68
N GLN A 135 -6.86 -10.47 -5.08
CA GLN A 135 -7.41 -10.79 -6.39
C GLN A 135 -6.57 -10.21 -7.52
N CYS A 136 -6.17 -8.94 -7.44
CA CYS A 136 -5.29 -8.31 -8.43
C CYS A 136 -3.92 -9.00 -8.51
N ARG A 137 -3.33 -9.39 -7.37
CA ARG A 137 -2.05 -10.12 -7.33
C ARG A 137 -2.17 -11.52 -7.95
N ALA A 138 -3.27 -12.22 -7.72
CA ALA A 138 -3.53 -13.53 -8.34
C ALA A 138 -3.68 -13.41 -9.86
N VAL A 139 -4.45 -12.43 -10.34
CA VAL A 139 -4.61 -12.12 -11.77
C VAL A 139 -3.26 -11.76 -12.40
N ASP A 140 -2.51 -10.84 -11.79
CA ASP A 140 -1.18 -10.42 -12.29
C ASP A 140 -0.22 -11.60 -12.44
N ALA A 141 -0.20 -12.50 -11.46
CA ALA A 141 0.62 -13.71 -11.49
C ALA A 141 0.16 -14.73 -12.53
N LEU A 142 -1.13 -14.70 -12.91
CA LEU A 142 -1.72 -15.63 -13.87
C LEU A 142 -1.49 -15.19 -15.33
N ILE A 143 -1.33 -13.89 -15.60
CA ILE A 143 -1.05 -13.35 -16.95
C ILE A 143 0.03 -14.12 -17.72
N PRO A 144 1.24 -14.39 -17.17
CA PRO A 144 2.28 -15.13 -17.90
C PRO A 144 1.99 -16.64 -18.05
N ILE A 145 1.02 -17.19 -17.33
CA ILE A 145 0.70 -18.63 -17.31
C ILE A 145 -0.50 -18.90 -18.24
N ASN A 146 -1.62 -18.21 -18.01
CA ASN A 146 -2.85 -18.35 -18.76
C ASN A 146 -3.56 -17.00 -18.91
N LYS A 147 -3.31 -16.35 -20.05
CA LYS A 147 -3.85 -15.04 -20.43
C LYS A 147 -5.38 -14.99 -20.46
N LEU A 148 -6.01 -16.02 -21.01
CA LEU A 148 -7.46 -16.07 -21.12
C LEU A 148 -8.09 -16.14 -19.74
N LYS A 149 -7.60 -17.04 -18.89
CA LYS A 149 -8.07 -17.18 -17.51
C LYS A 149 -7.82 -15.91 -16.68
N ALA A 150 -6.66 -15.26 -16.84
CA ALA A 150 -6.38 -13.98 -16.17
C ALA A 150 -7.43 -12.91 -16.51
N ARG A 151 -7.81 -12.80 -17.79
CA ARG A 151 -8.88 -11.91 -18.25
C ARG A 151 -10.25 -12.28 -17.68
N GLU A 152 -10.57 -13.58 -17.64
CA GLU A 152 -11.83 -14.09 -17.07
C GLU A 152 -11.92 -13.79 -15.57
N LEU A 153 -10.88 -14.08 -14.80
CA LEU A 153 -10.84 -13.79 -13.35
C LEU A 153 -10.91 -12.29 -13.08
N PHE A 154 -10.18 -11.46 -13.85
CA PHE A 154 -10.29 -10.01 -13.68
C PHE A 154 -11.73 -9.51 -13.89
N ALA A 155 -12.42 -10.04 -14.90
CA ALA A 155 -13.82 -9.68 -15.18
C ALA A 155 -14.80 -10.12 -14.08
N GLN A 156 -14.40 -11.03 -13.18
CA GLN A 156 -15.17 -11.43 -12.01
C GLN A 156 -14.96 -10.50 -10.81
N ILE A 157 -13.91 -9.67 -10.81
CA ILE A 157 -13.72 -8.68 -9.74
C ILE A 157 -14.91 -7.71 -9.79
N PRO A 158 -15.68 -7.55 -8.69
CA PRO A 158 -16.82 -6.65 -8.68
C PRO A 158 -16.41 -5.22 -9.01
N LYS A 159 -17.35 -4.46 -9.59
CA LYS A 159 -17.17 -3.02 -9.77
C LYS A 159 -16.88 -2.38 -8.41
N LEU A 160 -15.93 -1.44 -8.40
CA LEU A 160 -15.49 -0.75 -7.19
C LEU A 160 -16.67 0.02 -6.58
N SER A 161 -17.12 -0.42 -5.40
CA SER A 161 -18.12 0.28 -4.60
C SER A 161 -17.43 1.14 -3.56
N LEU A 162 -17.32 2.44 -3.86
CA LEU A 162 -16.60 3.41 -3.06
C LEU A 162 -17.62 4.36 -2.42
N GLY A 163 -17.97 4.10 -1.17
CA GLY A 163 -18.85 4.98 -0.40
C GLY A 163 -18.19 6.35 -0.17
N PRO A 164 -18.97 7.45 -0.11
CA PRO A 164 -18.41 8.76 0.24
C PRO A 164 -17.84 8.72 1.66
N LEU A 165 -16.74 9.44 1.87
CA LEU A 165 -16.07 9.54 3.17
C LEU A 165 -16.45 10.84 3.88
N ALA A 166 -16.63 10.76 5.20
CA ALA A 166 -16.91 11.88 6.07
C ALA A 166 -15.61 12.53 6.56
N CYS A 167 -15.67 13.78 7.03
CA CYS A 167 -14.49 14.43 7.58
C CYS A 167 -13.93 13.73 8.82
N GLY A 168 -14.68 12.95 9.58
CA GLY A 168 -14.12 12.15 10.68
C GLY A 168 -13.17 11.03 10.22
N ASP A 169 -13.27 10.57 8.97
CA ASP A 169 -12.55 9.40 8.49
C ASP A 169 -11.05 9.68 8.30
N GLY A 170 -10.20 8.90 8.99
CA GLY A 170 -8.74 8.99 8.92
C GLY A 170 -8.09 8.20 7.77
N LEU A 171 -8.88 7.43 7.02
CA LEU A 171 -8.41 6.57 5.94
C LEU A 171 -9.21 6.80 4.66
N VAL A 172 -8.55 6.74 3.51
CA VAL A 172 -9.18 6.80 2.17
C VAL A 172 -8.88 5.55 1.37
N TYR A 173 -9.73 5.21 0.41
CA TYR A 173 -9.51 4.06 -0.47
C TYR A 173 -8.26 4.23 -1.36
N ASP A 174 -7.59 3.11 -1.67
CA ASP A 174 -6.54 3.04 -2.68
C ASP A 174 -6.87 2.03 -3.79
N VAL A 175 -7.35 2.52 -4.93
CA VAL A 175 -7.77 1.65 -6.04
C VAL A 175 -6.68 1.45 -7.09
N SER A 176 -5.43 1.79 -6.78
CA SER A 176 -4.33 1.75 -7.74
C SER A 176 -4.05 0.35 -8.26
N ALA A 177 -4.12 -0.67 -7.40
CA ALA A 177 -3.89 -2.07 -7.79
C ALA A 177 -4.87 -2.52 -8.89
N PHE A 178 -6.15 -2.17 -8.76
CA PHE A 178 -7.19 -2.53 -9.73
C PHE A 178 -6.88 -2.00 -11.14
N TYR A 179 -6.59 -0.70 -11.25
CA TYR A 179 -6.32 -0.08 -12.56
C TYR A 179 -4.97 -0.49 -13.15
N ASN A 180 -3.97 -0.75 -12.31
CA ASN A 180 -2.69 -1.29 -12.78
C ASN A 180 -2.86 -2.70 -13.35
N THR A 181 -3.63 -3.57 -12.68
CA THR A 181 -3.95 -4.91 -13.19
C THR A 181 -4.83 -4.84 -14.43
N LEU A 182 -5.80 -3.92 -14.50
CA LEU A 182 -6.60 -3.68 -15.71
C LEU A 182 -5.73 -3.37 -16.93
N ALA A 183 -4.75 -2.46 -16.79
CA ALA A 183 -3.80 -2.15 -17.86
C ALA A 183 -3.00 -3.40 -18.29
N LYS A 184 -2.46 -4.16 -17.33
CA LYS A 184 -1.69 -5.38 -17.64
C LYS A 184 -2.53 -6.42 -18.39
N VAL A 185 -3.79 -6.63 -17.97
CA VAL A 185 -4.71 -7.54 -18.65
C VAL A 185 -5.01 -7.04 -20.07
N ALA A 186 -5.34 -5.75 -20.24
CA ALA A 186 -5.63 -5.15 -21.53
C ALA A 186 -4.45 -5.27 -22.52
N THR A 187 -3.23 -5.07 -22.05
CA THR A 187 -2.01 -5.16 -22.88
C THR A 187 -1.63 -6.60 -23.20
N ALA A 188 -1.68 -7.51 -22.22
CA ALA A 188 -1.06 -8.83 -22.37
C ALA A 188 -2.02 -9.95 -22.80
N SER A 189 -3.33 -9.79 -22.58
CA SER A 189 -4.29 -10.92 -22.56
C SER A 189 -5.22 -11.00 -23.77
N PHE A 190 -4.96 -10.20 -24.81
CA PHE A 190 -5.70 -10.22 -26.07
C PHE A 190 -4.77 -10.67 -27.21
N SER A 191 -5.32 -11.47 -28.12
CA SER A 191 -4.63 -11.89 -29.35
C SER A 191 -4.52 -10.75 -30.36
N SER A 192 -3.62 -10.88 -31.34
CA SER A 192 -3.50 -9.90 -32.42
C SER A 192 -4.81 -9.70 -33.20
N GLY A 193 -5.61 -10.76 -33.37
CA GLY A 193 -6.92 -10.68 -34.02
C GLY A 193 -7.97 -9.93 -33.20
N GLU A 194 -8.00 -10.14 -31.88
CA GLU A 194 -8.86 -9.37 -30.97
C GLU A 194 -8.41 -7.90 -30.88
N ASN A 195 -7.10 -7.64 -30.94
CA ASN A 195 -6.53 -6.30 -30.95
C ASN A 195 -6.85 -5.54 -32.23
N ALA A 196 -6.79 -6.19 -33.40
CA ALA A 196 -7.22 -5.61 -34.66
C ALA A 196 -8.72 -5.24 -34.67
N ARG A 197 -9.52 -5.90 -33.83
CA ARG A 197 -10.94 -5.57 -33.59
C ARG A 197 -11.15 -4.61 -32.42
N GLU A 198 -10.09 -4.09 -31.80
CA GLU A 198 -10.13 -3.16 -30.66
C GLU A 198 -10.83 -3.72 -29.40
N GLU A 199 -10.81 -5.05 -29.20
CA GLU A 199 -11.47 -5.66 -28.04
C GLU A 199 -10.82 -5.27 -26.71
N HIS A 200 -9.49 -5.08 -26.69
CA HIS A 200 -8.76 -4.58 -25.52
C HIS A 200 -9.18 -3.16 -25.12
N VAL A 201 -9.45 -2.29 -26.10
CA VAL A 201 -9.95 -0.93 -25.86
C VAL A 201 -11.37 -0.99 -25.29
N ARG A 202 -12.28 -1.72 -25.94
CA ARG A 202 -13.67 -1.92 -25.46
C ARG A 202 -13.75 -2.60 -24.10
N PHE A 203 -12.74 -3.37 -23.72
CA PHE A 203 -12.65 -3.95 -22.39
C PHE A 203 -12.37 -2.87 -21.34
N VAL A 204 -11.40 -1.98 -21.59
CA VAL A 204 -11.04 -0.89 -20.68
C VAL A 204 -12.14 0.18 -20.57
N GLU A 205 -12.79 0.54 -21.68
CA GLU A 205 -13.85 1.56 -21.73
C GLU A 205 -14.95 1.33 -20.68
N ARG A 206 -15.32 0.07 -20.44
CA ARG A 206 -16.36 -0.31 -19.47
C ARG A 206 -16.03 0.16 -18.06
N TYR A 207 -14.75 0.14 -17.69
CA TYR A 207 -14.29 0.54 -16.36
C TYR A 207 -14.11 2.05 -16.24
N ILE A 208 -13.70 2.73 -17.32
CA ILE A 208 -13.61 4.20 -17.33
C ILE A 208 -15.01 4.83 -17.19
N GLY A 209 -16.01 4.27 -17.88
CA GLY A 209 -17.40 4.73 -17.80
C GLY A 209 -18.03 4.62 -16.40
N ASP A 210 -17.43 3.83 -15.50
CA ASP A 210 -17.88 3.60 -14.12
C ASP A 210 -17.07 4.38 -13.07
N LEU A 211 -16.45 5.49 -13.46
CA LEU A 211 -15.88 6.44 -12.50
C LEU A 211 -16.99 6.99 -11.56
N ARG A 212 -16.84 6.75 -10.25
CA ARG A 212 -17.78 7.16 -9.18
C ARG A 212 -17.14 7.94 -8.03
N SER A 213 -15.81 7.98 -7.91
CA SER A 213 -15.12 8.65 -6.80
C SER A 213 -13.85 9.37 -7.27
N PRO A 214 -13.47 10.51 -6.64
CA PRO A 214 -12.19 11.16 -6.88
C PRO A 214 -10.97 10.24 -6.80
N VAL A 215 -10.98 9.22 -5.94
CA VAL A 215 -9.84 8.28 -5.79
C VAL A 215 -9.55 7.47 -7.06
N GLN A 216 -10.53 7.32 -7.95
CA GLN A 216 -10.35 6.59 -9.21
C GLN A 216 -9.64 7.42 -10.28
N VAL A 217 -9.65 8.76 -10.17
CA VAL A 217 -9.22 9.67 -11.25
C VAL A 217 -7.75 9.48 -11.60
N ALA A 218 -6.86 9.60 -10.61
CA ALA A 218 -5.43 9.50 -10.81
C ALA A 218 -4.99 8.11 -11.35
N PRO A 219 -5.37 6.98 -10.71
CA PRO A 219 -4.96 5.66 -11.21
C PRO A 219 -5.58 5.33 -12.57
N MET A 220 -6.79 5.84 -12.89
CA MET A 220 -7.38 5.66 -14.21
C MET A 220 -6.62 6.46 -15.28
N ALA A 221 -6.23 7.70 -15.00
CA ALA A 221 -5.39 8.49 -15.90
C ALA A 221 -4.03 7.82 -16.16
N ALA A 222 -3.37 7.32 -15.10
CA ALA A 222 -2.12 6.56 -15.20
C ALA A 222 -2.29 5.27 -16.02
N MET A 223 -3.39 4.54 -15.82
CA MET A 223 -3.75 3.34 -16.57
C MET A 223 -3.87 3.64 -18.06
N ILE A 224 -4.66 4.64 -18.46
CA ILE A 224 -4.83 5.05 -19.88
C ILE A 224 -3.45 5.39 -20.50
N ARG A 225 -2.59 6.05 -19.73
CA ARG A 225 -1.24 6.43 -20.14
C ARG A 225 -0.33 5.23 -20.40
N SER A 226 -0.50 4.16 -19.63
CA SER A 226 0.30 2.93 -19.73
C SER A 226 -0.14 1.97 -20.84
N LEU A 227 -1.31 2.19 -21.45
CA LEU A 227 -1.83 1.30 -22.50
C LEU A 227 -1.03 1.43 -23.81
N GLU A 228 -0.81 0.29 -24.45
CA GLU A 228 -0.26 0.16 -25.80
C GLU A 228 -1.39 0.33 -26.84
N VAL A 229 -1.84 1.57 -27.01
CA VAL A 229 -2.93 1.94 -27.93
C VAL A 229 -2.48 3.02 -28.90
N SER A 230 -3.20 3.17 -30.02
CA SER A 230 -2.95 4.25 -30.97
C SER A 230 -3.29 5.62 -30.36
N PRO A 231 -2.71 6.72 -30.89
CA PRO A 231 -3.06 8.08 -30.48
C PRO A 231 -4.57 8.37 -30.44
N LEU A 232 -5.30 7.93 -31.47
CA LEU A 232 -6.74 8.14 -31.56
C LEU A 232 -7.49 7.40 -30.44
N GLN A 233 -7.14 6.14 -30.19
CA GLN A 233 -7.72 5.36 -29.10
C GLN A 233 -7.40 5.99 -27.74
N ARG A 234 -6.17 6.46 -27.54
CA ARG A 234 -5.80 7.17 -26.30
C ARG A 234 -6.63 8.43 -26.09
N SER A 235 -6.83 9.22 -27.15
CA SER A 235 -7.70 10.41 -27.12
C SER A 235 -9.13 10.06 -26.73
N ILE A 236 -9.71 8.99 -27.29
CA ILE A 236 -11.07 8.52 -26.96
C ILE A 236 -11.17 8.14 -25.48
N LEU A 237 -10.19 7.40 -24.96
CA LEU A 237 -10.15 7.01 -23.55
C LEU A 237 -9.99 8.23 -22.62
N ALA A 238 -9.20 9.23 -23.03
CA ALA A 238 -9.03 10.49 -22.30
C ALA A 238 -10.34 11.31 -22.27
N ASP A 239 -11.08 11.36 -23.38
CA ASP A 239 -12.40 12.00 -23.43
C ASP A 239 -13.42 11.29 -22.54
N LEU A 240 -13.39 9.95 -22.51
CA LEU A 240 -14.24 9.15 -21.62
C LEU A 240 -13.91 9.40 -20.15
N LEU A 241 -12.63 9.52 -19.79
CA LEU A 241 -12.22 9.96 -18.46
C LEU A 241 -12.76 11.37 -18.14
N GLY A 242 -12.65 12.30 -19.09
CA GLY A 242 -13.21 13.65 -18.97
C GLY A 242 -14.72 13.66 -18.71
N ALA A 243 -15.47 12.79 -19.38
CA ALA A 243 -16.90 12.60 -19.13
C ALA A 243 -17.17 12.04 -17.72
N GLY A 244 -16.31 11.15 -17.22
CA GLY A 244 -16.34 10.65 -15.84
C GLY A 244 -16.07 11.72 -14.80
N LEU A 245 -15.06 12.58 -15.05
CA LEU A 245 -14.76 13.75 -14.20
C LEU A 245 -15.97 14.65 -14.05
N GLY A 246 -16.79 14.82 -15.09
CA GLY A 246 -18.04 15.59 -15.03
C GLY A 246 -19.05 15.06 -14.02
N LYS A 247 -19.02 13.76 -13.67
CA LYS A 247 -20.03 13.08 -12.85
C LYS A 247 -19.58 12.76 -11.42
N ALA A 248 -18.28 12.86 -11.11
CA ALA A 248 -17.76 12.50 -9.80
C ALA A 248 -18.39 13.38 -8.68
N PRO A 249 -18.96 12.78 -7.61
CA PRO A 249 -19.58 13.52 -6.52
C PRO A 249 -18.54 14.34 -5.72
N GLY A 250 -19.02 15.28 -4.91
CA GLY A 250 -18.18 15.95 -3.92
C GLY A 250 -17.81 14.97 -2.80
N ASP A 251 -16.52 14.78 -2.58
CA ASP A 251 -15.95 13.98 -1.49
C ASP A 251 -14.57 14.55 -1.18
N ASP A 252 -14.50 15.40 -0.16
CA ASP A 252 -13.27 16.12 0.15
C ASP A 252 -12.14 15.22 0.63
N ARG A 253 -12.45 14.17 1.40
CA ARG A 253 -11.42 13.25 1.90
C ARG A 253 -10.75 12.54 0.74
N SER A 254 -11.55 11.95 -0.14
CA SER A 254 -11.06 11.31 -1.36
C SER A 254 -10.35 12.29 -2.28
N PHE A 255 -10.91 13.49 -2.48
CA PHE A 255 -10.32 14.49 -3.36
C PHE A 255 -8.98 15.00 -2.83
N SER A 256 -8.92 15.43 -1.57
CA SER A 256 -7.75 16.05 -0.98
C SER A 256 -6.60 15.06 -0.79
N ALA A 257 -6.89 13.82 -0.40
CA ALA A 257 -5.86 12.79 -0.28
C ALA A 257 -5.20 12.45 -1.63
N TRP A 258 -5.95 12.55 -2.73
CA TRP A 258 -5.46 12.24 -4.07
C TRP A 258 -5.15 13.47 -4.93
N LEU A 259 -5.35 14.69 -4.44
CA LEU A 259 -5.28 15.94 -5.21
C LEU A 259 -3.97 16.06 -6.00
N TYR A 260 -2.83 15.83 -5.33
CA TYR A 260 -1.52 15.86 -5.96
C TYR A 260 -1.39 14.83 -7.10
N HIS A 261 -1.87 13.60 -6.87
CA HIS A 261 -1.83 12.52 -7.86
C HIS A 261 -2.77 12.79 -9.03
N ILE A 262 -3.97 13.33 -8.77
CA ILE A 262 -4.94 13.74 -9.80
C ILE A 262 -4.32 14.78 -10.71
N ALA A 263 -3.75 15.85 -10.13
CA ALA A 263 -3.07 16.89 -10.88
C ALA A 263 -1.96 16.28 -11.75
N ARG A 264 -1.07 15.50 -11.14
CA ARG A 264 0.07 14.90 -11.85
C ARG A 264 -0.35 14.00 -13.00
N GLU A 265 -1.23 13.03 -12.77
CA GLU A 265 -1.53 11.99 -13.78
C GLU A 265 -2.45 12.49 -14.90
N VAL A 266 -3.44 13.34 -14.60
CA VAL A 266 -4.34 13.88 -15.63
C VAL A 266 -3.59 14.85 -16.55
N GLU A 267 -2.70 15.67 -15.99
CA GLU A 267 -1.88 16.55 -16.80
C GLU A 267 -0.82 15.79 -17.61
N ALA A 268 -0.24 14.72 -17.04
CA ALA A 268 0.65 13.86 -17.80
C ALA A 268 -0.08 13.18 -18.97
N LEU A 269 -1.34 12.78 -18.79
CA LEU A 269 -2.16 12.25 -19.87
C LEU A 269 -2.45 13.33 -20.94
N ALA A 270 -2.83 14.54 -20.52
CA ALA A 270 -3.03 15.67 -21.44
C ALA A 270 -1.77 15.98 -22.25
N ALA A 271 -0.59 15.97 -21.62
CA ALA A 271 0.68 16.20 -22.29
C ALA A 271 1.00 15.12 -23.33
N ILE A 272 0.68 13.85 -23.06
CA ILE A 272 0.85 12.78 -24.06
C ILE A 272 -0.11 12.97 -25.23
N CYS A 273 -1.37 13.31 -24.99
CA CYS A 273 -2.31 13.60 -26.06
C CYS A 273 -1.79 14.71 -26.99
N ASP A 274 -1.30 15.82 -26.41
CA ASP A 274 -0.69 16.92 -27.18
C ASP A 274 0.52 16.45 -27.99
N GLN A 275 1.43 15.65 -27.39
CA GLN A 275 2.63 15.12 -28.06
C GLN A 275 2.27 14.19 -29.22
N GLU A 276 1.18 13.44 -29.09
CA GLU A 276 0.65 12.55 -30.13
C GLU A 276 -0.22 13.28 -31.17
N ASN A 277 -0.25 14.63 -31.16
CA ASN A 277 -1.08 15.48 -32.02
C ASN A 277 -2.59 15.22 -31.92
N THR A 278 -3.05 14.79 -30.74
CA THR A 278 -4.47 14.67 -30.39
C THR A 278 -4.87 15.78 -29.40
N SER A 279 -6.12 16.22 -29.41
CA SER A 279 -6.51 17.37 -28.60
C SER A 279 -6.71 16.99 -27.14
N SER A 280 -5.93 17.59 -26.23
CA SER A 280 -6.16 17.47 -24.78
C SER A 280 -7.19 18.47 -24.23
N THR A 281 -7.75 19.35 -25.08
CA THR A 281 -8.63 20.45 -24.67
C THR A 281 -9.87 19.96 -23.92
N GLY A 282 -10.48 18.84 -24.36
CA GLY A 282 -11.65 18.25 -23.70
C GLY A 282 -11.36 17.81 -22.27
N LEU A 283 -10.25 17.08 -22.09
CA LEU A 283 -9.80 16.59 -20.79
C LEU A 283 -9.45 17.75 -19.84
N LEU A 284 -8.71 18.76 -20.30
CA LEU A 284 -8.33 19.91 -19.47
C LEU A 284 -9.56 20.75 -19.06
N ARG A 285 -10.55 20.90 -19.95
CA ARG A 285 -11.82 21.56 -19.62
C ARG A 285 -12.61 20.76 -18.58
N ALA A 286 -12.64 19.44 -18.69
CA ALA A 286 -13.26 18.57 -17.69
C ALA A 286 -12.56 18.66 -16.32
N LEU A 287 -11.22 18.67 -16.30
CA LEU A 287 -10.45 18.83 -15.06
C LEU A 287 -10.72 20.20 -14.40
N ARG A 288 -10.83 21.27 -15.19
CA ARG A 288 -11.23 22.60 -14.68
C ARG A 288 -12.54 22.53 -13.90
N MET A 289 -13.58 21.96 -14.53
CA MET A 289 -14.91 21.84 -13.92
C MET A 289 -14.89 20.96 -12.68
N PHE A 290 -14.11 19.86 -12.73
CA PHE A 290 -13.90 18.98 -11.59
C PHE A 290 -13.27 19.75 -10.41
N TYR A 291 -12.19 20.50 -10.63
CA TYR A 291 -11.58 21.32 -9.58
C TYR A 291 -12.53 22.35 -9.01
N VAL A 292 -13.20 23.14 -9.84
CA VAL A 292 -14.19 24.12 -9.38
C VAL A 292 -15.23 23.45 -8.48
N ARG A 293 -15.79 22.31 -8.90
CA ARG A 293 -16.77 21.57 -8.09
C ARG A 293 -16.19 21.03 -6.78
N GLN A 294 -15.01 20.41 -6.80
CA GLN A 294 -14.43 19.79 -5.60
C GLN A 294 -13.92 20.82 -4.58
N PHE A 295 -13.37 21.95 -5.02
CA PHE A 295 -12.93 23.00 -4.11
C PHE A 295 -14.10 23.82 -3.55
N SER A 296 -15.18 24.03 -4.32
CA SER A 296 -16.38 24.75 -3.86
C SER A 296 -17.38 23.88 -3.09
N ALA A 297 -17.20 22.55 -3.08
CA ALA A 297 -17.99 21.63 -2.27
C ALA A 297 -17.76 21.83 -0.76
N VAL A 298 -18.36 20.95 0.05
CA VAL A 298 -18.04 20.82 1.47
C VAL A 298 -16.58 20.39 1.60
N ARG A 299 -15.83 21.01 2.51
CA ARG A 299 -14.41 20.75 2.76
C ARG A 299 -14.16 20.41 4.22
N CYS A 300 -13.19 19.55 4.50
CA CYS A 300 -12.74 19.25 5.86
C CYS A 300 -11.76 20.33 6.36
N SER A 301 -11.90 20.73 7.62
CA SER A 301 -11.09 21.81 8.20
C SER A 301 -9.57 21.57 8.17
N ASP A 302 -9.15 20.31 8.12
CA ASP A 302 -7.74 19.87 8.09
C ASP A 302 -7.19 19.63 6.67
N THR A 303 -8.03 19.65 5.62
CA THR A 303 -7.59 19.58 4.21
C THR A 303 -7.53 20.95 3.54
N ILE A 304 -8.13 21.97 4.16
CA ILE A 304 -8.03 23.34 3.67
C ILE A 304 -6.61 23.83 3.92
N GLY A 305 -5.82 23.92 2.85
CA GLY A 305 -4.46 24.43 2.90
C GLY A 305 -4.40 25.87 3.43
N GLU A 306 -3.26 26.25 4.02
CA GLU A 306 -3.03 27.57 4.61
C GLU A 306 -3.27 28.72 3.60
N GLN A 307 -2.98 28.50 2.32
CA GLN A 307 -3.28 29.46 1.25
C GLN A 307 -4.76 29.82 1.22
N MET A 308 -5.64 28.82 1.19
CA MET A 308 -7.10 29.06 1.16
C MET A 308 -7.60 29.72 2.43
N LYS A 309 -7.06 29.36 3.60
CA LYS A 309 -7.39 30.04 4.88
C LYS A 309 -7.03 31.53 4.83
N ASN A 310 -5.96 31.88 4.13
CA ASN A 310 -5.49 33.25 3.94
C ASN A 310 -6.12 33.94 2.72
N GLY A 311 -7.14 33.36 2.08
CA GLY A 311 -7.78 33.93 0.90
C GLY A 311 -6.89 33.94 -0.34
N GLN A 312 -5.96 32.99 -0.45
CA GLN A 312 -5.07 32.80 -1.58
C GLN A 312 -5.42 31.54 -2.35
N MET A 313 -5.06 31.51 -3.64
CA MET A 313 -5.28 30.38 -4.52
C MET A 313 -4.44 29.17 -4.08
N PRO A 314 -5.00 27.93 -4.02
CA PRO A 314 -4.22 26.71 -3.80
C PRO A 314 -3.12 26.54 -4.84
N GLU A 315 -1.99 25.96 -4.43
CA GLU A 315 -0.85 25.69 -5.32
C GLU A 315 -1.25 24.83 -6.53
N GLU A 316 -2.11 23.83 -6.32
CA GLU A 316 -2.55 22.91 -7.38
C GLU A 316 -3.42 23.63 -8.40
N VAL A 317 -4.24 24.59 -7.97
CA VAL A 317 -5.03 25.43 -8.88
C VAL A 317 -4.13 26.42 -9.62
N ASN A 318 -3.15 27.03 -8.95
CA ASN A 318 -2.14 27.86 -9.60
C ASN A 318 -1.35 27.09 -10.67
N ARG A 319 -0.99 25.84 -10.37
CA ARG A 319 -0.30 24.93 -11.30
C ARG A 319 -1.17 24.61 -12.50
N PHE A 320 -2.44 24.26 -12.28
CA PHE A 320 -3.41 24.03 -13.34
C PHE A 320 -3.59 25.26 -14.25
N ASN A 321 -3.75 26.45 -13.68
CA ASN A 321 -3.90 27.69 -14.45
C ASN A 321 -2.69 27.98 -15.34
N ARG A 322 -1.46 27.70 -14.87
CA ARG A 322 -0.26 27.82 -15.72
C ARG A 322 -0.33 26.88 -16.93
N ILE A 323 -0.75 25.63 -16.72
CA ILE A 323 -0.85 24.62 -17.78
C ILE A 323 -1.89 25.01 -18.81
N VAL A 324 -3.07 25.45 -18.36
CA VAL A 324 -4.13 25.92 -19.25
C VAL A 324 -3.68 27.13 -20.07
N ASN A 325 -2.99 28.10 -19.46
CA ASN A 325 -2.48 29.26 -20.20
C ASN A 325 -1.45 28.85 -21.26
N SER A 326 -0.53 27.93 -20.93
CA SER A 326 0.41 27.35 -21.90
C SER A 326 -0.29 26.52 -22.98
N HIS A 327 -1.41 25.88 -22.67
CA HIS A 327 -2.22 25.14 -23.63
C HIS A 327 -2.91 26.08 -24.63
N ASN A 328 -3.60 27.10 -24.12
CA ASN A 328 -4.31 28.10 -24.93
C ASN A 328 -3.35 28.87 -25.87
N ALA A 329 -2.11 29.13 -25.43
CA ALA A 329 -1.10 29.77 -26.26
C ALA A 329 -0.64 28.90 -27.45
N ARG A 330 -0.72 27.57 -27.32
CA ARG A 330 -0.29 26.60 -28.35
C ARG A 330 -1.43 26.17 -29.28
N HIS A 331 -2.68 26.27 -28.83
CA HIS A 331 -3.83 25.71 -29.56
C HIS A 331 -4.92 26.77 -29.79
N SER A 332 -5.35 26.93 -31.04
CA SER A 332 -6.44 27.84 -31.43
C SER A 332 -7.86 27.30 -31.13
N GLY A 333 -7.97 26.13 -30.49
CA GLY A 333 -9.18 25.31 -30.36
C GLY A 333 -10.17 25.69 -29.25
N GLY A 334 -10.26 26.98 -28.91
CA GLY A 334 -11.16 27.51 -27.87
C GLY A 334 -10.51 27.60 -26.50
N GLU A 335 -10.51 28.81 -25.95
CA GLU A 335 -9.82 29.16 -24.71
C GLU A 335 -10.44 28.44 -23.49
N ILE A 336 -9.60 27.74 -22.72
CA ILE A 336 -9.99 27.26 -21.40
C ILE A 336 -9.73 28.39 -20.40
N ALA A 337 -10.76 28.88 -19.74
CA ALA A 337 -10.59 29.94 -18.73
C ALA A 337 -9.78 29.43 -17.53
N SER A 338 -8.84 30.24 -17.05
CA SER A 338 -8.24 30.03 -15.72
C SER A 338 -9.33 29.97 -14.63
N ILE A 339 -9.07 29.21 -13.57
CA ILE A 339 -9.92 29.16 -12.37
C ILE A 339 -9.64 30.40 -11.53
N LYS A 340 -10.69 31.11 -11.12
CA LYS A 340 -10.63 32.27 -10.23
C LYS A 340 -10.92 31.88 -8.79
N LEU A 341 -10.43 32.69 -7.85
CA LEU A 341 -10.54 32.40 -6.41
C LEU A 341 -11.99 32.36 -5.93
N ASP A 342 -12.87 33.18 -6.50
CA ASP A 342 -14.29 33.20 -6.20
C ASP A 342 -15.04 31.93 -6.63
N GLU A 343 -14.55 31.24 -7.68
CA GLU A 343 -15.13 29.98 -8.16
C GLU A 343 -14.87 28.79 -7.21
N ILE A 344 -13.87 28.89 -6.35
CA ILE A 344 -13.41 27.77 -5.49
C ILE A 344 -13.65 28.01 -4.00
N LYS A 345 -14.52 28.97 -3.66
CA LYS A 345 -14.89 29.22 -2.26
C LYS A 345 -15.70 28.02 -1.74
N PRO A 346 -15.27 27.36 -0.65
CA PRO A 346 -16.01 26.25 -0.06
C PRO A 346 -17.41 26.68 0.35
N SER A 347 -18.40 25.86 0.02
CA SER A 347 -19.79 26.06 0.47
C SER A 347 -19.96 25.87 1.97
N ARG A 348 -19.20 24.94 2.56
CA ARG A 348 -19.14 24.70 4.00
C ARG A 348 -17.78 24.10 4.38
N ILE A 349 -17.34 24.39 5.60
CA ILE A 349 -16.19 23.75 6.23
C ILE A 349 -16.71 22.89 7.38
N GLU A 350 -16.37 21.61 7.38
CA GLU A 350 -16.71 20.63 8.42
C GLU A 350 -15.50 20.28 9.29
N GLY A 351 -15.66 19.32 10.20
CA GLY A 351 -14.65 18.89 11.17
C GLY A 351 -13.35 18.36 10.54
N ALA A 352 -12.47 17.86 11.41
CA ALA A 352 -11.22 17.22 11.04
C ALA A 352 -11.33 15.70 11.29
N VAL A 353 -10.27 14.95 10.97
CA VAL A 353 -10.16 13.53 11.31
C VAL A 353 -10.33 13.31 12.81
N ASP A 354 -11.03 12.25 13.18
CA ASP A 354 -11.12 11.78 14.57
C ASP A 354 -9.84 11.04 14.96
N VAL A 355 -8.91 11.75 15.60
CA VAL A 355 -7.59 11.20 15.95
C VAL A 355 -7.62 10.48 17.29
N HIS A 356 -7.51 9.15 17.24
CA HIS A 356 -7.27 8.31 18.41
C HIS A 356 -5.77 8.03 18.57
N SER A 357 -5.11 8.87 19.35
CA SER A 357 -3.69 8.72 19.67
C SER A 357 -3.43 7.54 20.62
N TYR A 358 -2.35 6.83 20.34
CA TYR A 358 -1.73 5.91 21.27
C TYR A 358 -0.87 6.65 22.29
N TRP A 359 -0.43 5.90 23.30
CA TRP A 359 0.49 6.38 24.33
C TRP A 359 -0.06 7.56 25.14
N ASP A 360 -1.37 7.61 25.34
CA ASP A 360 -2.00 8.70 26.07
C ASP A 360 -2.07 8.45 27.58
N SER A 361 -2.03 7.19 28.01
CA SER A 361 -2.09 6.82 29.42
C SER A 361 -0.82 7.25 30.16
N ARG A 362 -0.90 7.35 31.49
CA ARG A 362 0.26 7.66 32.33
C ARG A 362 1.32 6.56 32.20
N ASP A 363 0.90 5.30 32.16
CA ASP A 363 1.78 4.14 32.17
C ASP A 363 2.48 3.99 30.81
N SER A 364 1.75 4.11 29.71
CA SER A 364 2.27 4.05 28.35
C SER A 364 3.29 5.17 28.10
N LYS A 365 3.01 6.39 28.58
CA LYS A 365 3.95 7.54 28.49
C LYS A 365 5.22 7.28 29.28
N HIS A 366 5.10 6.72 30.47
CA HIS A 366 6.26 6.39 31.29
C HIS A 366 7.13 5.32 30.62
N LEU A 367 6.51 4.26 30.08
CA LEU A 367 7.22 3.22 29.33
C LEU A 367 7.94 3.77 28.11
N LEU A 368 7.32 4.65 27.31
CA LEU A 368 8.00 5.28 26.18
C LEU A 368 9.23 6.08 26.60
N LEU A 369 9.18 6.78 27.74
CA LEU A 369 10.33 7.52 28.26
C LEU A 369 11.47 6.57 28.64
N LEU A 370 11.17 5.49 29.37
CA LEU A 370 12.18 4.49 29.74
C LEU A 370 12.75 3.78 28.49
N LEU A 371 11.91 3.46 27.50
CA LEU A 371 12.35 2.85 26.24
C LEU A 371 13.26 3.80 25.44
N LYS A 372 12.95 5.10 25.45
CA LYS A 372 13.80 6.13 24.85
C LYS A 372 15.17 6.17 25.54
N GLU A 373 15.22 6.10 26.86
CA GLU A 373 16.48 6.05 27.61
C GLU A 373 17.30 4.79 27.29
N LEU A 374 16.67 3.63 27.13
CA LEU A 374 17.36 2.42 26.68
C LEU A 374 17.96 2.57 25.27
N ARG A 375 17.28 3.31 24.39
CA ARG A 375 17.71 3.47 22.99
C ARG A 375 18.81 4.52 22.81
N PHE A 376 18.72 5.64 23.53
CA PHE A 376 19.57 6.83 23.30
C PHE A 376 20.43 7.22 24.50
N GLY A 377 20.28 6.52 25.63
CA GLY A 377 20.94 6.87 26.88
C GLY A 377 20.18 7.92 27.69
N PRO A 378 20.62 8.14 28.95
CA PRO A 378 20.00 9.08 29.86
C PRO A 378 20.28 10.50 29.39
N ASN A 379 19.35 11.43 29.63
CA ASN A 379 19.43 12.83 29.21
C ASN A 379 19.55 13.05 27.69
N SER A 380 19.17 12.06 26.89
CA SER A 380 19.15 12.16 25.43
C SER A 380 18.19 13.25 24.95
N ARG A 381 18.70 14.10 24.05
CA ARG A 381 17.93 15.17 23.41
C ARG A 381 17.37 14.67 22.08
N ALA A 382 16.46 15.45 21.49
CA ALA A 382 16.01 15.18 20.13
C ALA A 382 17.23 15.13 19.19
N GLY A 383 17.33 14.05 18.40
CA GLY A 383 18.46 13.82 17.50
C GLY A 383 19.70 13.16 18.12
N SER A 384 19.68 12.78 19.40
CA SER A 384 20.77 11.98 19.98
C SER A 384 20.96 10.66 19.20
N PRO A 385 22.21 10.23 18.93
CA PRO A 385 22.47 8.96 18.25
C PRO A 385 22.01 7.79 19.13
N ARG A 386 21.61 6.69 18.48
CA ARG A 386 21.31 5.43 19.17
C ARG A 386 22.57 4.92 19.86
N LEU A 387 22.42 4.31 21.03
CA LEU A 387 23.52 3.61 21.69
C LEU A 387 24.05 2.48 20.81
N THR A 388 25.37 2.31 20.77
CA THR A 388 26.04 1.21 20.05
C THR A 388 25.89 -0.11 20.80
N LEU A 389 26.16 -1.25 20.13
CA LEU A 389 26.12 -2.57 20.77
C LEU A 389 27.04 -2.65 22.01
N THR A 390 28.26 -2.09 21.93
CA THR A 390 29.18 -2.02 23.07
C THR A 390 28.61 -1.23 24.24
N GLN A 391 27.92 -0.13 23.97
CA GLN A 391 27.26 0.67 25.01
C GLN A 391 26.03 -0.04 25.62
N ARG A 392 25.42 -0.98 24.90
CA ARG A 392 24.30 -1.80 25.40
C ARG A 392 24.75 -3.06 26.14
N ASP A 393 26.05 -3.34 26.19
CA ASP A 393 26.58 -4.48 26.93
C ASP A 393 27.09 -4.11 28.35
N THR A 394 27.06 -2.82 28.70
CA THR A 394 27.52 -2.36 30.01
C THR A 394 26.57 -2.73 31.14
N VAL A 395 27.13 -2.79 32.37
CA VAL A 395 26.37 -3.09 33.58
C VAL A 395 25.24 -2.08 33.82
N GLU A 396 25.51 -0.79 33.55
CA GLU A 396 24.53 0.29 33.74
C GLU A 396 23.38 0.20 32.74
N TRP A 397 23.65 -0.21 31.50
CA TRP A 397 22.60 -0.43 30.53
C TRP A 397 21.73 -1.65 30.91
N LYS A 398 22.37 -2.75 31.32
CA LYS A 398 21.67 -3.96 31.78
C LYS A 398 20.81 -3.68 33.02
N ALA A 399 21.29 -2.87 33.97
CA ALA A 399 20.49 -2.44 35.12
C ALA A 399 19.21 -1.69 34.69
N ARG A 400 19.34 -0.73 33.78
CA ARG A 400 18.17 -0.01 33.22
C ARG A 400 17.21 -0.93 32.46
N LEU A 401 17.73 -1.93 31.75
CA LEU A 401 16.88 -2.92 31.09
C LEU A 401 16.06 -3.70 32.11
N GLN A 402 16.65 -4.11 33.23
CA GLN A 402 15.91 -4.83 34.27
C GLN A 402 14.84 -3.94 34.94
N ASP A 403 15.15 -2.67 35.20
CA ASP A 403 14.18 -1.70 35.70
C ASP A 403 13.02 -1.52 34.71
N PHE A 404 13.33 -1.39 33.42
CA PHE A 404 12.33 -1.32 32.35
C PHE A 404 11.42 -2.56 32.35
N LEU A 405 12.01 -3.76 32.36
CA LEU A 405 11.26 -5.03 32.32
C LEU A 405 10.38 -5.22 33.55
N GLN A 406 10.74 -4.64 34.70
CA GLN A 406 9.88 -4.64 35.88
C GLN A 406 8.64 -3.77 35.70
N VAL A 407 8.80 -2.55 35.15
CA VAL A 407 7.67 -1.66 34.86
C VAL A 407 6.79 -2.25 33.76
N PHE A 408 7.39 -2.76 32.69
CA PHE A 408 6.70 -3.32 31.55
C PHE A 408 5.84 -4.54 31.90
N ARG A 409 6.32 -5.42 32.78
CA ARG A 409 5.53 -6.57 33.27
C ARG A 409 4.32 -6.18 34.12
N ARG A 410 4.34 -5.01 34.77
CA ARG A 410 3.22 -4.50 35.57
C ARG A 410 2.19 -3.75 34.74
N TRP A 411 2.53 -3.37 33.53
CA TRP A 411 1.62 -2.68 32.65
C TRP A 411 0.56 -3.64 32.12
N CYS A 412 -0.69 -3.27 32.35
CA CYS A 412 -1.88 -4.11 32.15
C CYS A 412 -2.91 -3.40 31.28
N GLU A 413 -3.87 -4.19 30.79
CA GLU A 413 -4.90 -3.77 29.85
C GLU A 413 -5.75 -2.60 30.38
N ASP A 414 -6.11 -2.63 31.68
CA ASP A 414 -6.94 -1.62 32.33
C ASP A 414 -6.29 -0.21 32.37
N SER A 415 -4.99 -0.12 32.10
CA SER A 415 -4.28 1.16 32.00
C SER A 415 -4.54 1.88 30.68
N GLU A 416 -5.08 1.20 29.67
CA GLU A 416 -5.27 1.75 28.31
C GLU A 416 -6.74 1.97 27.94
N LYS A 417 -6.97 2.71 26.86
CA LYS A 417 -8.33 3.07 26.40
C LYS A 417 -9.13 1.86 25.91
N SER A 418 -8.46 0.84 25.37
CA SER A 418 -9.08 -0.43 25.00
C SER A 418 -8.06 -1.56 24.95
N ARG A 419 -8.57 -2.79 24.90
CA ARG A 419 -7.78 -4.02 24.78
C ARG A 419 -6.88 -4.03 23.54
N GLU A 420 -7.39 -3.53 22.42
CA GLU A 420 -6.69 -3.43 21.15
C GLU A 420 -5.52 -2.43 21.22
N ASP A 421 -5.75 -1.28 21.86
CA ASP A 421 -4.71 -0.28 22.07
C ASP A 421 -3.59 -0.84 22.94
N PHE A 422 -3.95 -1.53 24.03
CA PHE A 422 -2.97 -2.19 24.90
C PHE A 422 -2.16 -3.24 24.13
N PHE A 423 -2.83 -4.13 23.39
CA PHE A 423 -2.15 -5.14 22.59
C PHE A 423 -1.15 -4.54 21.61
N HIS A 424 -1.59 -3.59 20.80
CA HIS A 424 -0.75 -2.95 19.79
C HIS A 424 0.46 -2.24 20.43
N GLN A 425 0.22 -1.38 21.42
CA GLN A 425 1.30 -0.65 22.07
C GLN A 425 2.29 -1.62 22.75
N LYS A 426 1.80 -2.71 23.36
CA LYS A 426 2.65 -3.74 23.96
C LYS A 426 3.47 -4.49 22.92
N CYS A 427 2.92 -4.81 21.75
CA CYS A 427 3.66 -5.34 20.60
C CYS A 427 4.76 -4.38 20.11
N ILE A 428 4.51 -3.07 20.05
CA ILE A 428 5.54 -2.06 19.73
C ILE A 428 6.71 -2.10 20.73
N VAL A 429 6.40 -2.22 22.02
CA VAL A 429 7.43 -2.32 23.06
C VAL A 429 8.24 -3.60 22.90
N TYR A 430 7.61 -4.76 22.73
CA TYR A 430 8.30 -6.03 22.50
C TYR A 430 9.23 -5.97 21.28
N ARG A 431 8.74 -5.50 20.12
CA ARG A 431 9.56 -5.35 18.91
C ARG A 431 10.73 -4.39 19.14
N SER A 432 10.49 -3.29 19.84
CA SER A 432 11.55 -2.35 20.21
C SER A 432 12.60 -2.97 21.12
N LEU A 433 12.21 -3.81 22.08
CA LEU A 433 13.15 -4.54 22.94
C LEU A 433 13.99 -5.55 22.13
N LEU A 434 13.38 -6.29 21.20
CA LEU A 434 14.09 -7.26 20.36
C LEU A 434 15.13 -6.63 19.41
N ASP A 435 14.93 -5.38 19.01
CA ASP A 435 15.90 -4.53 18.28
C ASP A 435 16.98 -3.95 19.21
N LEU A 436 16.62 -3.66 20.47
CA LEU A 436 17.52 -2.99 21.40
C LEU A 436 18.49 -3.94 22.11
N ILE A 437 18.00 -5.09 22.57
CA ILE A 437 18.74 -6.04 23.41
C ILE A 437 19.72 -6.83 22.54
N PRO A 438 21.03 -6.84 22.86
CA PRO A 438 22.01 -7.70 22.18
C PRO A 438 21.63 -9.19 22.27
N PRO A 439 22.10 -10.04 21.34
CA PRO A 439 21.89 -11.48 21.43
C PRO A 439 22.34 -12.07 22.78
N GLY A 440 21.49 -12.85 23.43
CA GLY A 440 21.74 -13.45 24.74
C GLY A 440 20.45 -13.78 25.50
N ALA A 441 20.58 -14.26 26.74
CA ALA A 441 19.48 -14.78 27.53
C ALA A 441 18.33 -13.78 27.75
N ASP A 442 18.63 -12.49 27.94
CA ASP A 442 17.60 -11.45 28.10
C ASP A 442 16.75 -11.29 26.82
N ARG A 443 17.38 -11.40 25.64
CA ARG A 443 16.69 -11.31 24.35
C ARG A 443 15.81 -12.54 24.11
N ASP A 444 16.32 -13.72 24.44
CA ASP A 444 15.58 -14.98 24.32
C ASP A 444 14.37 -14.99 25.27
N PHE A 445 14.54 -14.48 26.50
CA PHE A 445 13.46 -14.30 27.45
C PHE A 445 12.36 -13.37 26.90
N VAL A 446 12.74 -12.20 26.37
CA VAL A 446 11.78 -11.25 25.78
C VAL A 446 11.07 -11.86 24.58
N LEU A 447 11.75 -12.66 23.76
CA LEU A 447 11.12 -13.35 22.62
C LEU A 447 10.10 -14.39 23.08
N ILE A 448 10.43 -15.21 24.07
CA ILE A 448 9.51 -16.21 24.63
C ILE A 448 8.29 -15.52 25.26
N ASP A 449 8.51 -14.45 26.03
CA ASP A 449 7.45 -13.66 26.65
C ASP A 449 6.55 -13.00 25.59
N PHE A 450 7.13 -12.49 24.50
CA PHE A 450 6.36 -11.93 23.39
C PHE A 450 5.49 -12.97 22.68
N ILE A 451 6.03 -14.17 22.42
CA ILE A 451 5.27 -15.28 21.83
C ILE A 451 4.13 -15.70 22.77
N GLY A 452 4.41 -15.80 24.08
CA GLY A 452 3.40 -16.05 25.10
C GLY A 452 2.28 -15.01 25.05
N PHE A 453 2.65 -13.73 25.05
CA PHE A 453 1.72 -12.61 24.97
C PHE A 453 0.83 -12.64 23.71
N ILE A 454 1.40 -12.90 22.53
CA ILE A 454 0.60 -12.99 21.30
C ILE A 454 -0.41 -14.14 21.39
N ASN A 455 0.00 -15.29 21.94
CA ASN A 455 -0.87 -16.47 22.05
C ASN A 455 -2.01 -16.29 23.06
N GLU A 456 -1.90 -15.36 24.01
CA GLU A 456 -2.94 -15.04 24.99
C GLU A 456 -4.06 -14.14 24.42
N PHE A 457 -3.82 -13.48 23.28
CA PHE A 457 -4.75 -12.50 22.71
C PHE A 457 -5.49 -13.02 21.48
N ASP A 458 -6.79 -13.26 21.61
CA ASP A 458 -7.71 -13.62 20.53
C ASP A 458 -8.08 -12.45 19.59
N LEU A 459 -7.26 -11.39 19.51
CA LEU A 459 -7.56 -10.20 18.69
C LEU A 459 -7.51 -10.44 17.18
N GLN A 460 -7.10 -11.64 16.76
CA GLN A 460 -7.23 -12.14 15.38
C GLN A 460 -8.66 -12.02 14.81
N TRP A 461 -9.69 -11.80 15.63
CA TRP A 461 -11.07 -11.63 15.15
C TRP A 461 -11.48 -10.17 14.92
N GLY A 462 -10.84 -9.20 15.59
CA GLY A 462 -11.20 -7.78 15.50
C GLY A 462 -10.64 -7.11 14.25
N SER A 463 -9.34 -7.25 14.02
CA SER A 463 -8.66 -6.82 12.78
C SER A 463 -7.46 -7.72 12.51
N ARG A 464 -7.64 -8.69 11.61
CA ARG A 464 -6.62 -9.69 11.22
C ARG A 464 -5.37 -9.06 10.65
N ILE A 465 -5.54 -8.02 9.83
CA ILE A 465 -4.42 -7.33 9.20
C ILE A 465 -3.57 -6.56 10.22
N VAL A 466 -4.19 -5.96 11.24
CA VAL A 466 -3.48 -5.29 12.34
C VAL A 466 -2.79 -6.30 13.22
N TRP A 467 -3.51 -7.36 13.63
CA TRP A 467 -2.92 -8.44 14.42
C TRP A 467 -1.70 -9.05 13.71
N PHE A 468 -1.81 -9.36 12.41
CA PHE A 468 -0.70 -9.93 11.66
C PHE A 468 0.45 -8.93 11.46
N TYR A 469 0.16 -7.64 11.29
CA TYR A 469 1.19 -6.61 11.23
C TYR A 469 2.03 -6.58 12.52
N ASP A 470 1.39 -6.70 13.68
CA ASP A 470 2.08 -6.69 14.97
C ASP A 470 2.74 -8.03 15.33
N ALA A 471 2.13 -9.15 14.95
CA ALA A 471 2.62 -10.50 15.24
C ALA A 471 3.78 -10.91 14.32
N LYS A 472 3.89 -10.30 13.14
CA LYS A 472 4.99 -10.57 12.21
C LYS A 472 6.30 -9.94 12.76
N PRO A 473 7.34 -10.75 13.02
CA PRO A 473 8.61 -10.25 13.57
C PRO A 473 9.38 -9.34 12.62
#